data_AF-A0A354K607-F1
#
_entry.id   AF-A0A354K607-F1
#
_cell.length_a   1.000
_cell.length_b   1.000
_cell.length_c   1.000
_cell.angle_alpha   90.00
_cell.angle_beta   90.00
_cell.angle_gamma   90.00
#
_symmetry.space_group_name_H-M   'P 1'
#
loop_
_entity.id
_entity.type
_entity.pdbx_description
1 polymer ?
#
loop_
_entity_poly.entity_id
_entity_poly.type
_entity_poly.pdbx_seq_one_letter_code
_entity_poly.pdbx_strand_id
1 'polypeptide(L)' 'MICPFCGKEMKKGILSGDGRSAVRWKSGEKKADFFDALADAGRVTAAKHTIASFTIESYYCGACKKMIFDTEVTAE' A
#
# COMPACT_ATOMS: atom_id res chain seq x y z
N MET A 1 -14.57 9.63 -4.02
CA MET A 1 -14.56 8.32 -4.70
C MET A 1 -15.70 7.47 -4.14
N ILE A 2 -16.39 6.71 -4.99
CA ILE A 2 -17.44 5.77 -4.55
C ILE A 2 -16.80 4.41 -4.28
N CYS A 3 -17.16 3.78 -3.16
CA CYS A 3 -16.63 2.48 -2.77
C CYS A 3 -17.09 1.39 -3.74
N PRO A 4 -16.18 0.65 -4.39
CA PRO A 4 -16.56 -0.38 -5.36
C PRO A 4 -17.21 -1.60 -4.71
N PHE A 5 -17.14 -1.72 -3.38
CA PHE A 5 -17.68 -2.87 -2.64
C PHE A 5 -19.07 -2.64 -2.05
N CYS A 6 -19.43 -1.39 -1.73
CA CYS A 6 -20.71 -1.08 -1.07
C CYS A 6 -21.41 0.18 -1.59
N GLY A 7 -20.87 0.85 -2.60
CA GLY A 7 -21.49 2.01 -3.25
C GLY A 7 -21.53 3.30 -2.42
N LYS A 8 -20.94 3.32 -1.21
CA LYS A 8 -20.92 4.51 -0.35
C LYS A 8 -19.71 5.39 -0.61
N GLU A 9 -19.81 6.66 -0.23
CA GLU A 9 -18.71 7.61 -0.32
C GLU A 9 -17.50 7.18 0.54
N MET A 10 -16.30 7.40 0.00
CA MET A 10 -15.03 7.11 0.66
C MET A 10 -14.31 8.39 1.07
N LYS A 11 -13.63 8.33 2.22
CA LYS A 11 -12.79 9.43 2.72
C LYS A 11 -11.38 9.29 2.16
N LYS A 12 -10.87 10.35 1.52
CA LYS A 12 -9.46 10.43 1.11
C LYS A 12 -8.57 10.56 2.35
N GLY A 13 -7.43 9.88 2.34
CA GLY A 13 -6.43 9.90 3.41
C GLY A 13 -5.03 9.58 2.90
N ILE A 14 -4.08 9.65 3.82
CA ILE A 14 -2.68 9.30 3.59
C ILE A 14 -2.32 8.18 4.57
N LEU A 15 -1.85 7.05 4.04
CA LEU A 15 -1.22 6.01 4.85
C LEU A 15 0.25 6.38 5.00
N SER A 16 0.77 6.38 6.23
CA SER A 16 2.17 6.70 6.51
C SER A 16 2.81 5.70 7.46
N GLY A 17 4.13 5.59 7.38
CA GLY A 17 4.94 4.74 8.25
C GLY A 17 6.42 5.09 8.16
N ASP A 18 7.28 4.29 8.80
CA ASP A 18 8.73 4.51 8.83
C ASP A 18 9.35 4.40 7.44
N GLY A 19 10.12 5.41 7.03
CA GLY A 19 10.77 5.49 5.73
C GLY A 19 12.02 4.62 5.58
N ARG A 20 12.50 4.00 6.66
CA ARG A 20 13.73 3.17 6.67
C ARG A 20 13.63 1.87 5.88
N SER A 21 12.43 1.47 5.46
CA SER A 21 12.20 0.26 4.67
C SER A 21 11.25 0.52 3.51
N ALA A 22 11.48 -0.16 2.39
CA ALA A 22 10.56 -0.15 1.26
C ALA A 22 9.22 -0.79 1.67
N VAL A 23 8.11 -0.24 1.20
CA VAL A 23 6.80 -0.87 1.33
C VAL A 23 6.72 -2.01 0.32
N ARG A 24 6.52 -3.23 0.81
CA ARG A 24 6.41 -4.42 -0.03
C ARG A 24 5.05 -5.11 0.14
N TRP A 25 4.51 -5.56 -0.97
CA TRP A 25 3.34 -6.42 -1.06
C TRP A 25 3.78 -7.77 -1.62
N LYS A 26 3.38 -8.85 -0.95
CA LYS A 26 3.64 -10.23 -1.37
C LYS A 26 2.33 -11.00 -1.29
N SER A 27 1.99 -11.74 -2.33
CA SER A 27 0.80 -12.59 -2.33
C SER A 27 0.91 -13.73 -1.30
N GLY A 28 -0.20 -14.03 -0.63
CA GLY A 28 -0.29 -15.09 0.39
C GLY A 28 -0.14 -14.58 1.85
N GLU A 29 0.23 -15.47 2.75
CA GLU A 29 0.26 -15.21 4.20
C GLU A 29 1.66 -14.89 4.75
N LYS A 30 2.70 -14.97 3.91
CA LYS A 30 4.09 -14.76 4.33
C LYS A 30 4.56 -13.34 4.04
N LYS A 31 5.39 -12.81 4.93
CA LYS A 31 6.10 -11.55 4.71
C LYS A 31 7.12 -11.73 3.57
N ALA A 32 7.50 -10.62 2.95
CA ALA A 32 8.62 -10.59 2.02
C ALA A 32 9.90 -11.01 2.75
N ASP A 33 10.59 -12.00 2.21
CA ASP A 33 11.82 -12.53 2.76
C ASP A 33 13.03 -11.78 2.19
N PHE A 34 14.21 -12.05 2.73
CA PHE A 34 15.46 -11.39 2.32
C PHE A 34 15.77 -11.59 0.81
N PHE A 35 15.36 -12.71 0.22
CA PHE A 35 15.52 -12.95 -1.22
C PHE A 35 14.60 -12.06 -2.07
N ASP A 36 13.35 -11.86 -1.65
CA ASP A 36 12.43 -10.91 -2.30
C ASP A 36 12.98 -9.48 -2.18
N ALA A 37 13.63 -9.20 -1.05
CA ALA A 37 14.27 -7.92 -0.82
C ALA A 37 15.42 -7.63 -1.78
N LEU A 38 16.17 -8.68 -2.14
CA LEU A 38 17.33 -8.61 -3.00
C LEU A 38 16.93 -8.55 -4.49
N ALA A 39 15.81 -9.17 -4.85
CA ALA A 39 15.24 -9.12 -6.19
C ALA A 39 14.41 -7.84 -6.48
N ASP A 40 14.28 -6.94 -5.48
CA ASP A 40 13.31 -5.82 -5.47
C ASP A 40 11.88 -6.26 -5.83
N ALA A 41 11.55 -7.53 -5.53
CA ALA A 41 10.26 -8.11 -5.83
C ALA A 41 9.20 -7.60 -4.85
N GLY A 42 8.00 -7.34 -5.36
CA GLY A 42 6.87 -6.94 -4.53
C GLY A 42 6.92 -5.49 -4.03
N ARG A 43 7.79 -4.62 -4.54
CA ARG A 43 7.85 -3.21 -4.07
C ARG A 43 6.64 -2.42 -4.59
N VAL A 44 5.95 -1.75 -3.66
CA VAL A 44 4.77 -0.91 -3.91
C VAL A 44 5.22 0.47 -4.37
N THR A 45 5.02 0.79 -5.64
CA THR A 45 5.51 2.06 -6.24
C THR A 45 4.73 3.28 -5.79
N ALA A 46 3.49 3.11 -5.31
CA ALA A 46 2.68 4.20 -4.76
C ALA A 46 3.27 4.81 -3.47
N ALA A 47 4.25 4.14 -2.83
CA ALA A 47 4.93 4.64 -1.66
C ALA A 47 5.90 5.78 -2.02
N LYS A 48 5.51 7.01 -1.69
CA LYS A 48 6.40 8.18 -1.75
C LYS A 48 7.30 8.17 -0.52
N HIS A 49 8.58 7.88 -0.72
CA HIS A 49 9.57 7.84 0.35
C HIS A 49 10.17 9.22 0.61
N THR A 50 10.26 9.57 1.89
CA THR A 50 11.11 10.65 2.42
C THR A 50 12.09 10.05 3.41
N ILE A 51 13.08 10.85 3.84
CA ILE A 51 14.18 10.42 4.73
C ILE A 51 13.67 9.76 6.02
N ALA A 52 12.49 10.15 6.53
CA ALA A 52 11.95 9.64 7.78
C ALA A 52 10.63 8.87 7.65
N SER A 53 9.91 8.97 6.52
CA SER A 53 8.61 8.34 6.37
C SER A 53 8.28 7.98 4.93
N PHE A 54 7.39 7.00 4.75
CA PHE A 54 6.70 6.83 3.47
C PHE A 54 5.27 7.34 3.56
N THR A 55 4.70 7.73 2.43
CA THR A 55 3.28 8.10 2.31
C THR A 55 2.64 7.44 1.08
N ILE A 56 1.40 6.95 1.22
CA ILE A 56 0.58 6.40 0.13
C ILE A 56 -0.79 7.07 0.17
N GLU A 57 -1.22 7.62 -0.96
CA GLU A 57 -2.57 8.15 -1.11
C GLU A 57 -3.59 7.01 -1.09
N SER A 58 -4.58 7.09 -0.21
CA SER A 58 -5.56 6.02 -0.03
C SER A 58 -6.96 6.57 0.18
N TYR A 59 -7.94 5.70 -0.03
CA TYR A 59 -9.35 5.95 0.25
C TYR A 59 -9.85 4.92 1.24
N TYR A 60 -10.44 5.39 2.34
CA TYR A 60 -11.04 4.53 3.35
C TYR A 60 -12.56 4.64 3.32
N CYS A 61 -13.25 3.50 3.24
CA CYS A 61 -14.69 3.43 3.39
C CYS A 61 -15.04 3.10 4.85
N GLY A 62 -15.63 4.06 5.57
CA GLY A 62 -16.05 3.84 6.95
C GLY A 62 -17.16 2.80 7.12
N ALA A 63 -17.95 2.53 6.07
CA ALA A 63 -19.07 1.61 6.16
C ALA A 63 -18.67 0.13 6.04
N CYS A 64 -17.81 -0.21 5.08
CA CYS A 64 -17.32 -1.58 4.90
C CYS A 64 -15.93 -1.82 5.48
N LYS A 65 -15.31 -0.77 6.07
CA LYS A 65 -13.97 -0.77 6.67
C LYS A 65 -12.85 -1.17 5.70
N LYS A 66 -13.10 -1.11 4.39
CA LYS A 66 -12.10 -1.39 3.36
C LYS A 66 -11.31 -0.12 3.04
N MET A 67 -10.02 -0.32 2.78
CA MET A 67 -9.12 0.71 2.26
C MET A 67 -8.66 0.28 0.88
N ILE A 68 -8.61 1.22 -0.05
CA ILE A 68 -8.06 1.03 -1.39
C ILE A 68 -7.04 2.12 -1.67
N PHE A 69 -6.04 1.79 -2.44
CA PHE A 69 -5.06 2.72 -2.96
C PHE A 69 -4.62 2.19 -4.32
N ASP A 70 -4.46 3.09 -5.28
CA ASP A 70 -3.92 2.74 -6.58
C ASP A 70 -2.42 2.53 -6.42
N THR A 71 -1.91 1.41 -6.95
CA THR A 71 -0.48 1.11 -6.92
C THR A 71 -0.10 0.22 -8.07
N GLU A 72 1.19 0.25 -8.41
CA GLU A 72 1.85 -0.81 -9.14
C GLU A 72 2.77 -1.55 -8.19
N VAL A 73 2.99 -2.83 -8.46
CA VAL A 73 3.90 -3.68 -7.69
C VAL A 73 4.94 -4.20 -8.68
N THR A 74 6.21 -4.01 -8.36
CA THR A 74 7.33 -4.57 -9.13
C THR A 74 7.35 -6.09 -9.02
N ALA A 75 7.81 -6.76 -10.08
CA ALA A 75 7.60 -8.18 -10.39
C ALA A 75 7.59 -9.14 -9.18
N GLU A 76 6.61 -10.06 -9.18
CA GLU A 76 6.52 -11.23 -8.28
C GLU A 76 7.38 -12.40 -8.76
#